data_AF-A0A973G122-F1
#
_entry.id   AF-A0A973G122-F1
#
_cell.length_a   1.000
_cell.length_b   1.000
_cell.length_c   1.000
_cell.angle_alpha   90.00
_cell.angle_beta   90.00
_cell.angle_gamma   90.00
#
_symmetry.space_group_name_H-M   'P 1'
#
loop_
_entity.id
_entity.type
_entity.pdbx_description
1 polymer ?
#
loop_
_entity_poly.entity_id
_entity_poly.type
_entity_poly.pdbx_seq_one_letter_code
_entity_poly.pdbx_strand_id
1 'polypeptide(L)'
;MIPFRFQRITRRLGGGDEAYYAYVEEANDDANKVSQRKRNGMILLMGGTSETSLIAEKLACAGYRVLVSCATQIDLDTGSHPNITLRRGPLNADGLVSLIKARGIALIVDAAHPYATGAHAAAREAARFAGVPYLVYTRPADDACEEAGIIYTADHNEAAKKAFAENKPVLLTTGSRNLAPYAGEAKRTNVPLIVRVLPETSSMEACHVAGIS
;
A
#
# COMPACT_ATOMS: atom_id res chain seq x y z
N MET A 1 -0.40 15.67 -22.19
CA MET A 1 -0.71 14.25 -21.93
C MET A 1 0.63 13.54 -21.80
N ILE A 2 1.10 13.26 -20.58
CA ILE A 2 2.44 12.73 -20.34
C ILE A 2 2.41 11.21 -20.62
N PRO A 3 3.21 10.68 -21.56
CA PRO A 3 3.28 9.25 -21.80
C PRO A 3 4.02 8.55 -20.65
N PHE A 4 3.46 7.46 -20.14
CA PHE A 4 4.13 6.61 -19.14
C PHE A 4 5.25 5.81 -19.82
N ARG A 5 6.51 6.03 -19.41
CA ARG A 5 7.63 5.14 -19.77
C ARG A 5 8.20 4.53 -18.49
N PHE A 6 8.29 3.20 -18.45
CA PHE A 6 8.83 2.45 -17.32
C PHE A 6 10.34 2.25 -17.53
N GLN A 7 11.16 2.66 -16.56
CA GLN A 7 12.59 2.41 -16.58
C GLN A 7 12.93 1.22 -15.69
N ARG A 8 13.65 0.25 -16.25
CA ARG A 8 14.18 -0.90 -15.50
C ARG A 8 15.31 -0.39 -14.60
N ILE A 9 15.11 -0.39 -13.29
CA ILE A 9 16.15 -0.13 -12.29
C ILE A 9 16.68 -1.48 -11.80
N THR A 10 17.94 -1.77 -12.04
CA THR A 10 18.56 -3.01 -11.55
C THR A 10 19.33 -2.65 -10.27
N ARG A 11 18.91 -3.15 -9.10
CA ARG A 11 19.67 -2.97 -7.85
C ARG A 11 20.50 -4.23 -7.61
N ARG A 12 21.82 -4.09 -7.62
CA ARG A 12 22.71 -5.15 -7.13
C ARG A 12 22.74 -5.11 -5.61
N LEU A 13 22.12 -6.10 -4.97
CA LEU A 13 22.41 -6.49 -3.59
C LEU A 13 23.26 -7.76 -3.64
N GLY A 14 24.24 -7.88 -2.75
CA GLY A 14 25.33 -8.87 -2.79
C GLY A 14 24.86 -10.33 -2.72
N GLY A 15 24.33 -10.85 -3.81
CA GLY A 15 23.83 -12.21 -3.95
C GLY A 15 22.97 -12.47 -5.20
N GLY A 16 22.53 -11.44 -5.94
CA GLY A 16 21.82 -11.60 -7.21
C GLY A 16 21.37 -10.27 -7.83
N ASP A 17 21.22 -10.23 -9.15
CA ASP A 17 20.66 -9.07 -9.86
C ASP A 17 19.13 -9.06 -9.67
N GLU A 18 18.60 -8.17 -8.81
CA GLU A 18 17.16 -7.90 -8.74
C GLU A 18 16.81 -6.74 -9.68
N ALA A 19 15.92 -6.98 -10.64
CA ALA A 19 15.35 -5.97 -11.51
C ALA A 19 14.05 -5.41 -10.91
N TYR A 20 14.08 -4.13 -10.56
CA TYR A 20 12.95 -3.31 -10.18
C TYR A 20 12.53 -2.44 -11.38
N TYR A 21 11.29 -1.95 -11.39
CA TYR A 21 10.85 -0.94 -12.34
C TYR A 21 10.33 0.24 -11.51
N ALA A 22 10.96 1.40 -11.64
CA ALA A 22 10.48 2.62 -11.03
C ALA A 22 10.07 3.62 -12.10
N TYR A 23 9.17 4.52 -11.70
CA TYR A 23 8.70 5.61 -12.52
C TYR A 23 9.81 6.65 -12.71
N VAL A 24 10.00 7.11 -13.95
CA VAL A 24 10.85 8.27 -14.27
C VAL A 24 10.04 9.13 -15.26
N GLU A 25 9.74 10.37 -14.89
CA GLU A 25 9.19 11.35 -15.83
C GLU A 25 10.27 11.70 -16.83
N GLU A 26 10.04 11.41 -18.12
CA GLU A 26 10.53 12.25 -19.22
C GLU A 26 9.86 11.86 -20.55
N ALA A 27 9.40 12.87 -21.28
CA ALA A 27 8.58 12.77 -22.49
C ALA A 27 9.42 12.71 -23.78
N ASN A 28 8.95 11.99 -24.81
CA ASN A 28 9.15 12.34 -26.24
C ASN A 28 8.27 11.52 -27.21
N ASP A 29 7.93 12.15 -28.34
CA ASP A 29 6.74 11.89 -29.20
C ASP A 29 6.78 10.65 -30.13
N ASP A 30 7.92 9.98 -30.31
CA ASP A 30 8.05 8.91 -31.33
C ASP A 30 7.51 7.51 -30.92
N ALA A 31 7.11 7.31 -29.67
CA ALA A 31 6.64 6.00 -29.15
C ALA A 31 5.19 5.63 -29.54
N ASN A 32 4.50 6.50 -30.30
CA ASN A 32 3.05 6.48 -30.42
C ASN A 32 2.47 5.36 -31.32
N LYS A 33 3.28 4.73 -32.18
CA LYS A 33 2.82 3.68 -33.12
C LYS A 33 2.93 2.24 -32.58
N VAL A 34 3.83 1.97 -31.62
CA VAL A 34 4.00 0.64 -31.01
C VAL A 34 3.06 0.44 -29.79
N SER A 35 2.58 1.54 -29.20
CA SER A 35 1.76 1.52 -27.97
C SER A 35 0.33 1.00 -28.18
N GLN A 36 -0.23 1.14 -29.38
CA GLN A 36 -1.65 0.84 -29.64
C GLN A 36 -1.96 -0.66 -29.62
N ARG A 37 -1.04 -1.53 -30.06
CA ARG A 37 -1.22 -3.00 -30.03
C ARG A 37 -1.10 -3.62 -28.63
N LYS A 38 -0.51 -2.91 -27.66
CA LYS A 38 -0.27 -3.38 -26.27
C LYS A 38 -1.33 -2.93 -25.25
N ARG A 39 -2.34 -2.15 -25.65
CA ARG A 39 -3.43 -1.66 -24.79
C ARG A 39 -4.48 -2.72 -24.40
N ASN A 40 -4.36 -3.97 -24.86
CA ASN A 40 -5.37 -5.02 -24.63
C ASN A 40 -5.20 -5.82 -23.32
N GLY A 41 -4.12 -5.62 -22.56
CA GLY A 41 -3.88 -6.35 -21.32
C GLY A 41 -4.61 -5.74 -20.11
N MET A 42 -5.16 -6.57 -19.23
CA MET A 42 -5.72 -6.11 -17.96
C MET A 42 -4.59 -5.76 -16.98
N ILE A 43 -4.76 -4.66 -16.23
CA ILE A 43 -3.86 -4.28 -15.14
C ILE A 43 -4.46 -4.75 -13.82
N LEU A 44 -3.69 -5.47 -13.01
CA LEU A 44 -4.04 -5.77 -11.63
C LEU A 44 -3.50 -4.66 -10.73
N LEU A 45 -4.38 -3.90 -10.09
CA LEU A 45 -4.04 -2.90 -9.09
C LEU A 45 -4.24 -3.49 -7.70
N MET A 46 -3.16 -3.69 -6.95
CA MET A 46 -3.24 -4.03 -5.53
C MET A 46 -3.66 -2.76 -4.79
N GLY A 47 -4.90 -2.75 -4.28
CA GLY A 47 -5.50 -1.62 -3.60
C GLY A 47 -5.43 -1.72 -2.08
N GLY A 48 -5.95 -0.70 -1.40
CA GLY A 48 -6.02 -0.64 0.06
C GLY A 48 -5.50 0.67 0.66
N THR A 49 -5.24 1.67 -0.17
CA THR A 49 -4.83 3.02 0.21
C THR A 49 -5.77 4.06 -0.40
N SER A 50 -5.71 5.30 0.11
CA SER A 50 -6.42 6.47 -0.43
C SER A 50 -6.14 6.73 -1.91
N GLU A 51 -4.98 6.32 -2.41
CA GLU A 51 -4.58 6.55 -3.80
C GLU A 51 -5.23 5.54 -4.77
N THR A 52 -5.87 4.48 -4.27
CA THR A 52 -6.44 3.41 -5.12
C THR A 52 -7.39 3.97 -6.17
N SER A 53 -8.35 4.81 -5.77
CA SER A 53 -9.33 5.44 -6.67
C SER A 53 -8.64 6.28 -7.75
N LEU A 54 -7.71 7.16 -7.34
CA LEU A 54 -6.97 8.04 -8.25
C LEU A 54 -6.15 7.25 -9.29
N ILE A 55 -5.44 6.20 -8.85
CA ILE A 55 -4.61 5.37 -9.73
C ILE A 55 -5.51 4.58 -10.69
N ALA A 56 -6.58 3.97 -10.19
CA ALA A 56 -7.51 3.20 -11.00
C ALA A 56 -8.18 4.06 -12.08
N GLU A 57 -8.67 5.25 -11.72
CA GLU A 57 -9.27 6.22 -12.64
C GLU A 57 -8.27 6.68 -13.72
N LYS A 58 -7.04 7.04 -13.34
CA LYS A 58 -6.01 7.46 -14.31
C LYS A 58 -5.66 6.35 -15.30
N LEU A 59 -5.51 5.12 -14.83
CA LEU A 59 -5.27 3.96 -15.70
C LEU A 59 -6.46 3.69 -16.62
N ALA A 60 -7.68 3.77 -16.09
CA ALA A 60 -8.89 3.53 -16.84
C ALA A 60 -9.14 4.58 -17.93
N CYS A 61 -8.96 5.87 -17.62
CA CYS A 61 -9.00 7.00 -18.55
C CYS A 61 -7.90 6.91 -19.63
N ALA A 62 -6.76 6.29 -19.33
CA ALA A 62 -5.71 6.01 -20.32
C ALA A 62 -6.05 4.84 -21.27
N GLY A 63 -7.22 4.20 -21.07
CA GLY A 63 -7.77 3.15 -21.91
C GLY A 63 -7.50 1.73 -21.43
N TYR A 64 -6.97 1.54 -20.21
CA TYR A 64 -6.69 0.20 -19.67
C TYR A 64 -7.90 -0.39 -18.93
N ARG A 65 -8.04 -1.72 -18.97
CA ARG A 65 -8.93 -2.46 -18.06
C ARG A 65 -8.22 -2.66 -16.74
N VAL A 66 -8.85 -2.26 -15.64
CA VAL A 66 -8.24 -2.31 -14.30
C VAL A 66 -9.05 -3.26 -13.42
N LEU A 67 -8.36 -4.23 -12.83
CA LEU A 67 -8.89 -5.05 -11.75
C LEU A 67 -8.24 -4.59 -10.44
N VAL A 68 -9.02 -3.94 -9.59
CA VAL A 68 -8.60 -3.60 -8.23
C VAL A 68 -8.77 -4.84 -7.34
N SER A 69 -7.74 -5.20 -6.60
CA SER A 69 -7.79 -6.30 -5.62
C SER A 69 -7.52 -5.78 -4.22
N CYS A 70 -8.48 -6.00 -3.32
CA CYS A 70 -8.39 -5.62 -1.91
C CYS A 70 -8.46 -6.87 -1.03
N ALA A 71 -7.58 -6.96 -0.02
CA ALA A 71 -7.57 -8.10 0.90
C ALA A 71 -8.78 -8.09 1.85
N THR A 72 -9.28 -6.91 2.21
CA THR A 72 -10.35 -6.68 3.18
C THR A 72 -11.73 -6.62 2.51
N GLN A 73 -12.78 -6.78 3.33
CA GLN A 73 -14.16 -6.54 2.90
C GLN A 73 -14.62 -5.09 3.06
N ILE A 74 -13.80 -4.26 3.72
CA ILE A 74 -14.05 -2.82 3.89
C ILE A 74 -14.26 -2.17 2.52
N ASP A 75 -15.27 -1.31 2.44
CA ASP A 75 -15.52 -0.55 1.23
C ASP A 75 -14.35 0.37 0.92
N LEU A 76 -13.90 0.29 -0.32
CA LEU A 76 -12.82 1.10 -0.86
C LEU A 76 -13.38 1.81 -2.08
N ASP A 77 -13.19 3.14 -2.12
CA ASP A 77 -13.42 3.87 -3.35
C ASP A 77 -12.39 3.44 -4.40
N THR A 78 -12.89 2.96 -5.53
CA THR A 78 -12.09 2.51 -6.67
C THR A 78 -12.28 3.39 -7.90
N GLY A 79 -13.10 4.43 -7.80
CA GLY A 79 -13.58 5.16 -8.97
C GLY A 79 -14.82 4.50 -9.60
N SER A 80 -15.38 5.21 -10.58
CA SER A 80 -16.63 4.90 -11.27
C SER A 80 -16.46 4.57 -12.76
N HIS A 81 -15.24 4.67 -13.30
CA HIS A 81 -14.99 4.39 -14.71
C HIS A 81 -15.37 2.94 -15.08
N PRO A 82 -16.07 2.69 -16.21
CA PRO A 82 -16.59 1.36 -16.58
C PRO A 82 -15.52 0.28 -16.84
N ASN A 83 -14.26 0.70 -17.02
CA ASN A 83 -13.11 -0.21 -17.19
C ASN A 83 -12.55 -0.70 -15.84
N ILE A 84 -13.06 -0.22 -14.71
CA ILE A 84 -12.63 -0.58 -13.38
C ILE A 84 -13.55 -1.69 -12.85
N THR A 85 -12.93 -2.76 -12.35
CA THR A 85 -13.62 -3.86 -11.67
C THR A 85 -12.93 -4.12 -10.34
N LEU A 86 -13.69 -4.56 -9.33
CA LEU A 86 -13.19 -4.79 -7.99
C LEU A 86 -13.34 -6.26 -7.57
N ARG A 87 -12.30 -6.83 -6.99
CA ARG A 87 -12.31 -8.09 -6.26
C ARG A 87 -11.93 -7.84 -4.81
N ARG A 88 -12.65 -8.50 -3.89
CA ARG A 88 -12.35 -8.50 -2.45
C ARG A 88 -11.88 -9.88 -1.98
N GLY A 89 -11.14 -9.89 -0.87
CA GLY A 89 -10.66 -11.07 -0.17
C GLY A 89 -9.17 -11.34 -0.38
N PRO A 90 -8.50 -12.03 0.56
CA PRO A 90 -7.08 -12.31 0.47
C PRO A 90 -6.74 -13.20 -0.73
N LEU A 91 -5.51 -13.05 -1.23
CA LEU A 91 -4.88 -13.98 -2.16
C LEU A 91 -3.43 -14.19 -1.74
N ASN A 92 -3.01 -15.44 -1.73
CA ASN A 92 -1.60 -15.82 -1.69
C ASN A 92 -1.00 -15.77 -3.11
N ALA A 93 0.29 -16.09 -3.24
CA ALA A 93 0.99 -16.09 -4.52
C ALA A 93 0.31 -17.00 -5.56
N ASP A 94 -0.04 -18.24 -5.20
CA ASP A 94 -0.70 -19.20 -6.12
C ASP A 94 -2.05 -18.70 -6.61
N GLY A 95 -2.84 -18.09 -5.72
CA GLY A 95 -4.10 -17.46 -6.06
C GLY A 95 -3.92 -16.28 -7.03
N LEU A 96 -2.88 -15.48 -6.84
CA LEU A 96 -2.53 -14.39 -7.76
C LEU A 96 -2.06 -14.93 -9.11
N VAL A 97 -1.23 -15.99 -9.15
CA VAL A 97 -0.81 -16.64 -10.41
C VAL A 97 -2.02 -17.16 -11.19
N SER A 98 -2.95 -17.80 -10.49
CA SER A 98 -4.19 -18.32 -11.09
C SER A 98 -5.05 -17.18 -11.64
N LEU A 99 -5.17 -16.08 -10.89
CA LEU A 99 -5.89 -14.88 -11.32
C LEU A 99 -5.25 -14.24 -12.56
N ILE A 100 -3.91 -14.13 -12.59
CA ILE A 100 -3.16 -13.56 -13.71
C ILE A 100 -3.47 -14.31 -15.00
N LYS A 101 -3.42 -15.65 -14.96
CA LYS A 101 -3.73 -16.51 -16.10
C LYS A 101 -5.20 -16.40 -16.52
N ALA A 102 -6.13 -16.49 -15.57
CA ALA A 102 -7.57 -16.49 -15.84
C ALA A 102 -8.07 -15.17 -16.44
N ARG A 103 -7.45 -14.04 -16.07
CA ARG A 103 -7.89 -12.70 -16.50
C ARG A 103 -7.01 -12.08 -17.59
N GLY A 104 -5.94 -12.75 -18.01
CA GLY A 104 -4.99 -12.20 -18.97
C GLY A 104 -4.34 -10.91 -18.44
N ILE A 105 -3.96 -10.90 -17.17
CA ILE A 105 -3.30 -9.75 -16.55
C ILE A 105 -1.91 -9.60 -17.18
N ALA A 106 -1.62 -8.40 -17.67
CA ALA A 106 -0.37 -8.08 -18.35
C ALA A 106 0.60 -7.25 -17.50
N LEU A 107 0.14 -6.76 -16.35
CA LEU A 107 0.91 -5.91 -15.43
C LEU A 107 0.28 -5.93 -14.04
N ILE A 108 1.11 -6.00 -12.99
CA ILE A 108 0.70 -5.73 -11.61
C ILE A 108 1.22 -4.36 -11.20
N VAL A 109 0.34 -3.50 -10.69
CA VAL A 109 0.66 -2.25 -10.01
C VAL A 109 0.35 -2.45 -8.53
N ASP A 110 1.37 -2.38 -7.69
CA ASP A 110 1.25 -2.51 -6.25
C ASP A 110 1.14 -1.14 -5.60
N ALA A 111 -0.08 -0.77 -5.21
CA ALA A 111 -0.39 0.42 -4.43
C ALA A 111 -1.03 0.03 -3.07
N ALA A 112 -0.78 -1.20 -2.60
CA ALA A 112 -1.25 -1.64 -1.30
C ALA A 112 -0.59 -0.82 -0.18
N HIS A 113 -1.18 -0.85 1.01
CA HIS A 113 -0.67 -0.11 2.16
C HIS A 113 0.80 -0.49 2.42
N PRO A 114 1.71 0.45 2.75
CA PRO A 114 3.14 0.15 3.01
C PRO A 114 3.42 -0.93 4.06
N TYR A 115 2.44 -1.25 4.91
CA TYR A 115 2.52 -2.27 5.96
C TYR A 115 1.92 -3.62 5.53
N ALA A 116 1.44 -3.75 4.28
CA ALA A 116 0.87 -4.97 3.72
C ALA A 116 1.96 -5.92 3.20
N THR A 117 2.98 -6.18 4.04
CA THR A 117 4.19 -6.96 3.69
C THR A 117 3.87 -8.31 3.04
N GLY A 118 2.87 -9.03 3.53
CA GLY A 118 2.41 -10.29 2.95
C GLY A 118 1.80 -10.15 1.55
N ALA A 119 1.03 -9.09 1.30
CA ALA A 119 0.44 -8.83 -0.02
C ALA A 119 1.52 -8.46 -1.05
N HIS A 120 2.48 -7.61 -0.65
CA HIS A 120 3.63 -7.25 -1.48
C HIS A 120 4.48 -8.48 -1.85
N ALA A 121 4.77 -9.36 -0.88
CA ALA A 121 5.52 -10.58 -1.12
C ALA A 121 4.78 -11.52 -2.09
N ALA A 122 3.49 -11.74 -1.87
CA ALA A 122 2.67 -12.60 -2.74
C ALA A 122 2.55 -12.05 -4.17
N ALA A 123 2.35 -10.73 -4.33
CA ALA A 123 2.25 -10.09 -5.64
C ALA A 123 3.56 -10.15 -6.41
N ARG A 124 4.69 -9.89 -5.74
CA ARG A 124 6.03 -10.00 -6.34
C ARG A 124 6.33 -11.42 -6.79
N GLU A 125 6.04 -12.41 -5.94
CA GLU A 125 6.25 -13.82 -6.27
C GLU A 125 5.38 -14.26 -7.44
N ALA A 126 4.09 -13.91 -7.44
CA ALA A 126 3.16 -14.24 -8.51
C ALA A 126 3.56 -13.59 -9.85
N ALA A 127 4.00 -12.33 -9.82
CA ALA A 127 4.49 -11.65 -11.01
C ALA A 127 5.70 -12.36 -11.62
N ARG A 128 6.65 -12.74 -10.78
CA ARG A 128 7.86 -13.48 -11.18
C ARG A 128 7.48 -14.83 -11.80
N PHE A 129 6.58 -15.59 -11.19
CA PHE A 129 6.14 -16.89 -11.72
C PHE A 129 5.33 -16.78 -13.00
N ALA A 130 4.49 -15.76 -13.13
CA ALA A 130 3.67 -15.55 -14.32
C ALA A 130 4.40 -14.82 -15.46
N GLY A 131 5.62 -14.31 -15.21
CA GLY A 131 6.40 -13.57 -16.21
C GLY A 131 5.79 -12.21 -16.57
N VAL A 132 5.02 -11.60 -15.66
CA VAL A 132 4.41 -10.28 -15.87
C VAL A 132 5.21 -9.20 -15.14
N PRO A 133 5.29 -7.97 -15.67
CA PRO A 133 5.90 -6.86 -14.95
C PRO A 133 5.18 -6.58 -13.62
N TYR A 134 5.96 -6.15 -12.63
CA TYR A 134 5.51 -5.73 -11.31
C TYR A 134 6.06 -4.34 -11.02
N LEU A 135 5.16 -3.40 -10.73
CA LEU A 135 5.45 -2.01 -10.40
C LEU A 135 5.00 -1.74 -8.99
N VAL A 136 5.78 -0.96 -8.25
CA VAL A 136 5.39 -0.49 -6.92
C VAL A 136 5.13 1.01 -7.00
N TYR A 137 3.93 1.41 -6.62
CA TYR A 137 3.62 2.81 -6.38
C TYR A 137 4.23 3.23 -5.04
N THR A 138 5.18 4.15 -5.10
CA THR A 138 5.74 4.80 -3.92
C THR A 138 5.22 6.22 -3.90
N ARG A 139 4.73 6.66 -2.73
CA ARG A 139 4.47 8.07 -2.53
C ARG A 139 5.82 8.81 -2.57
N PRO A 140 5.88 10.01 -3.15
CA PRO A 140 6.99 10.91 -2.86
C PRO A 140 7.14 10.95 -1.34
N ALA A 141 8.38 10.80 -0.85
CA ALA A 141 8.60 11.09 0.56
C ALA A 141 8.19 12.55 0.75
N ASP A 142 7.31 12.81 1.71
CA ASP A 142 7.29 14.14 2.29
C ASP A 142 8.70 14.28 2.89
N ASP A 143 9.54 15.09 2.26
CA ASP A 143 10.83 15.48 2.82
C ASP A 143 10.57 15.77 4.29
N ALA A 144 11.27 15.07 5.20
CA ALA A 144 10.99 15.09 6.63
C ALA A 144 10.69 16.54 7.04
N CYS A 145 9.40 16.86 7.17
CA CYS A 145 9.02 18.23 7.39
C CYS A 145 9.61 18.57 8.76
N GLU A 146 10.55 19.51 8.80
CA GLU A 146 10.91 20.21 10.03
C GLU A 146 9.73 21.11 10.45
N GLU A 147 8.53 20.54 10.47
CA GLU A 147 7.35 21.17 11.02
C GLU A 147 7.51 21.16 12.54
N ALA A 148 7.36 22.34 13.12
CA ALA A 148 7.38 22.52 14.55
C ALA A 148 6.34 21.58 15.20
N GLY A 149 6.80 20.69 16.09
CA GLY A 149 5.95 19.74 16.80
C GLY A 149 6.02 18.29 16.31
N ILE A 150 6.75 17.98 15.24
CA ILE A 150 7.01 16.59 14.83
C ILE A 150 8.25 16.06 15.56
N ILE A 151 8.10 14.94 16.27
CA ILE A 151 9.20 14.26 16.95
C ILE A 151 9.36 12.85 16.37
N TYR A 152 10.48 12.62 15.68
CA TYR A 152 10.83 11.31 15.15
C TYR A 152 11.40 10.41 16.26
N THR A 153 11.02 9.13 16.19
CA THR A 153 11.43 8.07 17.14
C THR A 153 11.77 6.81 16.36
N ALA A 154 12.70 6.00 16.87
CA ALA A 154 13.12 4.78 16.21
C ALA A 154 12.05 3.68 16.27
N ASP A 155 11.25 3.64 17.34
CA ASP A 155 10.24 2.62 17.57
C ASP A 155 9.07 3.10 18.47
N HIS A 156 8.09 2.22 18.67
CA HIS A 156 6.89 2.50 19.49
C HIS A 156 7.19 2.68 20.98
N ASN A 157 8.25 2.09 21.53
CA ASN A 157 8.60 2.28 22.95
C ASN A 157 9.17 3.67 23.19
N GLU A 158 10.06 4.12 22.31
CA GLU A 158 10.57 5.48 22.35
C GLU A 158 9.45 6.50 22.11
N ALA A 159 8.59 6.25 21.12
CA ALA A 159 7.42 7.08 20.82
C ALA A 159 6.48 7.23 22.03
N ALA A 160 6.16 6.12 22.71
CA ALA A 160 5.30 6.14 23.89
C ALA A 160 5.93 7.00 25.00
N LYS A 161 7.20 6.78 25.35
CA LYS A 161 7.88 7.56 26.39
C LYS A 161 7.85 9.07 26.11
N LYS A 162 8.11 9.48 24.86
CA LYS A 162 8.06 10.89 24.46
C LYS A 162 6.64 11.44 24.48
N ALA A 163 5.66 10.70 23.96
CA ALA A 163 4.25 11.13 23.92
C ALA A 163 3.68 11.43 25.33
N PHE A 164 4.06 10.62 26.31
CA PHE A 164 3.58 10.77 27.70
C PHE A 164 4.42 11.74 28.55
N ALA A 165 5.56 12.24 28.04
CA ALA A 165 6.42 13.16 28.78
C ALA A 165 5.79 14.54 29.01
N GLU A 166 4.85 14.97 28.15
CA GLU A 166 4.16 16.25 28.29
C GLU A 166 2.98 16.24 29.27
N ASN A 167 2.63 15.08 29.83
CA ASN A 167 1.52 14.91 30.77
C ASN A 167 0.16 15.41 30.21
N LYS A 168 -0.07 15.21 28.90
CA LYS A 168 -1.30 15.56 28.18
C LYS A 168 -1.93 14.31 27.57
N PRO A 169 -3.27 14.27 27.38
CA PRO A 169 -3.93 13.15 26.72
C PRO A 169 -3.30 12.79 25.36
N VAL A 170 -3.07 11.50 25.13
CA VAL A 170 -2.43 10.99 23.91
C VAL A 170 -3.49 10.36 23.01
N LEU A 171 -3.56 10.79 21.75
CA LEU A 171 -4.35 10.14 20.70
C LEU A 171 -3.45 9.21 19.87
N LEU A 172 -3.70 7.92 19.92
CA LEU A 172 -2.98 6.91 19.16
C LEU A 172 -3.73 6.56 17.86
N THR A 173 -3.08 6.85 16.74
CA THR A 173 -3.62 6.65 15.38
C THR A 173 -2.97 5.48 14.64
N THR A 174 -2.19 4.64 15.34
CA THR A 174 -1.45 3.50 14.75
C THR A 174 -2.24 2.20 14.69
N GLY A 175 -3.52 2.21 15.10
CA GLY A 175 -4.37 1.02 15.17
C GLY A 175 -4.03 0.09 16.34
N SER A 176 -4.51 -1.15 16.26
CA SER A 176 -4.56 -2.12 17.37
C SER A 176 -3.29 -2.96 17.58
N ARG A 177 -2.32 -2.93 16.66
CA ARG A 177 -1.17 -3.85 16.69
C ARG A 177 -0.15 -3.54 17.78
N ASN A 178 0.06 -2.26 18.09
CA ASN A 178 1.17 -1.81 18.95
C ASN A 178 0.66 -1.02 20.17
N LEU A 179 -0.43 -1.48 20.80
CA LEU A 179 -1.04 -0.77 21.93
C LEU A 179 -0.22 -0.87 23.22
N ALA A 180 0.50 -1.97 23.43
CA ALA A 180 1.14 -2.29 24.70
C ALA A 180 2.13 -1.23 25.22
N PRO A 181 3.04 -0.65 24.40
CA PRO A 181 3.94 0.39 24.88
C PRO A 181 3.20 1.63 25.40
N TYR A 182 2.16 2.06 24.68
CA TYR A 182 1.39 3.25 25.04
C TYR A 182 0.48 3.01 26.25
N ALA A 183 -0.14 1.83 26.34
CA ALA A 183 -0.96 1.47 27.49
C ALA A 183 -0.12 1.35 28.78
N GLY A 184 1.12 0.87 28.67
CA GLY A 184 2.07 0.84 29.79
C GLY A 184 2.42 2.24 30.30
N GLU A 185 2.75 3.16 29.39
CA GLU A 185 3.06 4.55 29.73
C GLU A 185 1.84 5.32 30.27
N ALA A 186 0.65 5.08 29.73
CA ALA A 186 -0.61 5.65 30.23
C ALA A 186 -0.86 5.26 31.69
N LYS A 187 -0.69 3.98 32.03
CA LYS A 187 -0.83 3.49 33.41
C LYS A 187 0.24 4.07 34.33
N ARG A 188 1.49 4.17 33.85
CA ARG A 188 2.63 4.68 34.64
C ARG A 188 2.49 6.18 34.95
N THR A 189 1.96 6.96 34.02
CA THR A 189 1.86 8.42 34.13
C THR A 189 0.48 8.91 34.58
N ASN A 190 -0.52 8.03 34.58
CA ASN A 190 -1.93 8.36 34.82
C ASN A 190 -2.49 9.40 33.83
N VAL A 191 -1.96 9.39 32.60
CA VAL A 191 -2.38 10.26 31.50
C VAL A 191 -3.37 9.51 30.61
N PRO A 192 -4.48 10.15 30.17
CA PRO A 192 -5.45 9.49 29.30
C PRO A 192 -4.85 9.06 27.95
N LEU A 193 -5.15 7.83 27.53
CA LEU A 193 -4.85 7.30 26.21
C LEU A 193 -6.15 7.09 25.44
N ILE A 194 -6.29 7.75 24.29
CA ILE A 194 -7.39 7.58 23.35
C ILE A 194 -6.84 6.82 22.14
N VAL A 195 -7.51 5.76 21.71
CA VAL A 195 -7.05 4.94 20.58
C VAL A 195 -8.10 4.90 19.49
N ARG A 196 -7.67 5.09 18.25
CA ARG A 196 -8.49 4.86 17.06
C ARG A 196 -8.19 3.48 16.47
N VAL A 197 -9.16 2.58 16.54
CA VAL A 197 -9.10 1.23 15.94
C VAL A 197 -10.30 0.98 15.01
N LEU A 198 -10.17 -0.02 14.13
CA LEU A 198 -11.31 -0.50 13.35
C LEU A 198 -12.29 -1.27 14.25
N PRO A 199 -13.60 -1.26 13.95
CA PRO A 199 -14.62 -1.98 14.71
C PRO A 199 -14.62 -3.48 14.38
N GLU A 200 -13.45 -4.11 14.46
CA GLU A 200 -13.25 -5.54 14.22
C GLU A 200 -12.97 -6.27 15.54
N THR A 201 -13.43 -7.53 15.66
CA THR A 201 -13.27 -8.34 16.88
C THR A 201 -11.82 -8.37 17.38
N SER A 202 -10.86 -8.63 16.48
CA SER A 202 -9.44 -8.66 16.79
C SER A 202 -8.90 -7.33 17.32
N SER A 203 -9.43 -6.21 16.82
CA SER A 203 -9.05 -4.87 17.26
C SER A 203 -9.63 -4.53 18.63
N MET A 204 -10.87 -4.95 18.90
CA MET A 204 -11.51 -4.78 20.21
C MET A 204 -10.83 -5.66 21.28
N GLU A 205 -10.50 -6.91 20.94
CA GLU A 205 -9.75 -7.82 21.81
C GLU A 205 -8.38 -7.24 22.17
N ALA A 206 -7.65 -6.70 21.19
CA ALA A 206 -6.36 -6.06 21.44
C ALA A 206 -6.48 -4.87 22.41
N CYS A 207 -7.54 -4.05 22.29
CA CYS A 207 -7.82 -2.96 23.23
C CYS A 207 -8.08 -3.51 24.64
N HIS A 208 -8.91 -4.55 24.75
CA HIS A 208 -9.22 -5.18 26.03
C HIS A 208 -7.97 -5.76 26.72
N VAL A 209 -7.13 -6.48 25.98
CA VAL A 209 -5.85 -7.03 26.48
C VAL A 209 -4.91 -5.91 26.93
N ALA A 210 -4.90 -4.76 26.25
CA ALA A 210 -4.12 -3.59 26.66
C ALA A 210 -4.71 -2.88 27.89
N GLY A 211 -5.94 -3.22 28.30
CA GLY A 211 -6.67 -2.56 29.39
C GLY A 211 -7.27 -1.22 28.97
N ILE A 212 -7.68 -1.12 27.70
CA ILE A 212 -8.32 0.06 27.10
C ILE A 212 -9.80 -0.28 26.92
N SER A 213 -10.67 0.53 27.51
CA SER A 213 -12.13 0.37 27.53
C SER A 213 -12.84 1.48 26.80
#